data_AF-A0A1H0RTR7-F1
#
_entry.id   AF-A0A1H0RTR7-F1
#
_cell.length_a   1.000
_cell.length_b   1.000
_cell.length_c   1.000
_cell.angle_alpha   90.00
_cell.angle_beta   90.00
_cell.angle_gamma   90.00
#
_symmetry.space_group_name_H-M   'P 1'
#
loop_
_entity.id
_entity.type
_entity.pdbx_description
1 polymer ?
#
loop_
_entity_poly.entity_id
_entity_poly.type
_entity_poly.pdbx_seq_one_letter_code
_entity_poly.pdbx_strand_id
1 'polypeptide(L)'
;MKINKKLAVIAGIAVTVTVCVAATSSKPADVHYENLKVLSQNITSKDLQSIMVDDFQDGLGVTCNFCHATAKDGHGLDFASDAKPEKEISRAMMRMTIGINKKYFKLKHPLIGSDALTVTCNTCHKGQAFPDGSEEQK
;
A
#
# COMPACT_ATOMS: atom_id res chain seq x y z
N MET A 1 -24.24 -16.06 61.46
CA MET A 1 -23.16 -15.49 60.62
C MET A 1 -23.77 -15.10 59.27
N LYS A 2 -24.08 -13.82 59.05
CA LYS A 2 -24.70 -13.33 57.80
C LYS A 2 -23.59 -12.88 56.85
N ILE A 3 -23.27 -13.71 55.86
CA ILE A 3 -22.29 -13.41 54.82
C ILE A 3 -22.82 -12.22 53.99
N ASN A 4 -22.03 -11.15 53.94
CA ASN A 4 -22.43 -9.88 53.35
C ASN A 4 -22.36 -10.01 51.81
N LYS A 5 -23.52 -10.01 51.14
CA LYS A 5 -23.65 -10.25 49.69
C LYS A 5 -22.72 -9.40 48.81
N LYS A 6 -22.27 -8.24 49.31
CA LYS A 6 -21.31 -7.36 48.62
C LYS A 6 -19.91 -7.99 48.45
N LEU A 7 -19.46 -8.83 49.38
CA LEU A 7 -18.18 -9.53 49.30
C LEU A 7 -18.20 -10.70 48.29
N ALA A 8 -19.37 -11.33 48.09
CA ALA A 8 -19.53 -12.40 47.09
C ALA A 8 -19.51 -11.87 45.65
N VAL A 9 -19.99 -10.63 45.42
CA VAL A 9 -20.01 -10.00 44.09
C VAL A 9 -18.60 -9.58 43.65
N ILE A 10 -17.76 -9.09 44.57
CA ILE A 10 -16.40 -8.66 44.24
C ILE A 10 -15.50 -9.87 43.92
N ALA A 11 -15.69 -11.00 44.61
CA ALA A 11 -14.96 -12.23 44.31
C ALA A 11 -15.40 -12.90 42.99
N GLY A 12 -16.66 -12.72 42.56
CA GLY A 12 -17.17 -13.25 41.29
C GLY A 12 -16.68 -12.51 40.04
N ILE A 13 -16.40 -11.21 40.17
CA ILE A 13 -15.93 -10.37 39.04
C ILE A 13 -14.42 -10.59 38.78
N ALA A 14 -13.64 -10.94 39.81
CA ALA A 14 -12.20 -11.19 39.66
C ALA A 14 -11.86 -12.51 38.94
N VAL A 15 -12.79 -13.47 38.85
CA VAL A 15 -12.56 -14.80 38.26
C VAL A 15 -12.90 -14.87 36.77
N THR A 16 -13.61 -13.87 36.21
CA THR A 16 -14.01 -13.87 34.79
C THR A 16 -13.07 -13.10 33.86
N VAL A 17 -12.09 -12.36 34.38
CA VAL A 17 -11.19 -11.53 33.55
C VAL A 17 -9.96 -12.31 33.04
N THR A 18 -9.68 -13.49 33.57
CA THR A 18 -8.38 -14.17 33.34
C THR A 18 -8.34 -15.14 32.14
N VAL A 19 -9.43 -15.37 31.39
CA VAL A 19 -9.48 -16.44 30.37
C VAL A 19 -9.48 -15.94 28.90
N CYS A 20 -9.54 -14.64 28.63
CA CYS A 20 -9.75 -14.17 27.25
C CYS A 20 -8.49 -13.69 26.49
N VAL A 21 -7.28 -13.73 27.06
CA VAL A 21 -6.08 -13.08 26.45
C VAL A 21 -5.10 -14.07 25.79
N ALA A 22 -5.57 -15.24 25.34
CA ALA A 22 -4.68 -16.26 24.76
C ALA A 22 -4.91 -16.55 23.26
N ALA A 23 -5.84 -15.88 22.59
CA ALA A 23 -6.15 -16.17 21.19
C ALA A 23 -6.29 -14.87 20.37
N THR A 24 -5.17 -14.35 19.86
CA THR A 24 -5.04 -13.63 18.57
C THR A 24 -3.63 -13.05 18.46
N SER A 25 -2.63 -13.92 18.33
CA SER A 25 -1.36 -13.53 17.72
C SER A 25 -1.12 -14.44 16.52
N SER A 26 -2.05 -14.40 15.56
CA SER A 26 -1.76 -14.82 14.21
C SER A 26 -0.81 -13.77 13.63
N LYS A 27 0.50 -14.08 13.64
CA LYS A 27 1.48 -13.36 12.82
C LYS A 27 0.88 -13.22 11.42
N PRO A 28 0.83 -12.01 10.83
CA PRO A 28 0.36 -11.85 9.46
C PRO A 28 1.09 -12.87 8.58
N ALA A 29 0.36 -13.58 7.73
CA ALA A 29 0.96 -14.46 6.74
C ALA A 29 2.05 -13.67 5.99
N ASP A 30 3.19 -14.32 5.71
CA ASP A 30 4.28 -13.71 4.97
C ASP A 30 3.81 -13.51 3.51
N VAL A 31 3.23 -12.34 3.23
CA VAL A 31 2.74 -12.00 1.89
C VAL A 31 3.95 -11.58 1.08
N HIS A 32 4.40 -12.49 0.21
CA HIS A 32 5.46 -12.20 -0.74
C HIS A 32 4.84 -11.72 -2.05
N TYR A 33 5.24 -10.52 -2.49
CA TYR A 33 4.82 -9.98 -3.78
C TYR A 33 5.78 -10.41 -4.89
N GLU A 34 5.24 -10.66 -6.07
CA GLU A 34 6.04 -11.00 -7.24
C GLU A 34 6.39 -9.76 -8.05
N ASN A 35 7.60 -9.76 -8.64
CA ASN A 35 8.04 -8.76 -9.62
C ASN A 35 8.00 -7.28 -9.16
N LEU A 36 8.25 -7.03 -7.87
CA LEU A 36 8.57 -5.69 -7.37
C LEU A 36 10.00 -5.32 -7.80
N LYS A 37 10.16 -4.39 -8.74
CA LYS A 37 11.50 -3.97 -9.25
C LYS A 37 12.04 -2.67 -8.65
N VAL A 38 11.18 -1.89 -7.98
CA VAL A 38 11.52 -0.57 -7.42
C VAL A 38 11.01 -0.42 -5.98
N LEU A 39 9.80 -0.90 -5.69
CA LEU A 39 9.31 -1.00 -4.32
C LEU A 39 10.08 -2.07 -3.53
N SER A 40 10.08 -1.92 -2.21
CA SER A 40 10.69 -2.89 -1.29
C SER A 40 10.01 -4.26 -1.42
N GLN A 41 10.80 -5.35 -1.38
CA GLN A 41 10.26 -6.72 -1.30
C GLN A 41 9.53 -6.98 0.02
N ASN A 42 9.91 -6.26 1.09
CA ASN A 42 9.36 -6.43 2.43
C ASN A 42 8.23 -5.41 2.71
N ILE A 43 7.62 -4.84 1.68
CA ILE A 43 6.53 -3.87 1.83
C ILE A 43 5.30 -4.55 2.43
N THR A 44 4.60 -3.88 3.34
CA THR A 44 3.36 -4.41 3.89
C THR A 44 2.24 -4.32 2.86
N SER A 45 1.24 -5.20 2.96
CA SER A 45 0.08 -5.15 2.06
C SER A 45 -0.68 -3.83 2.13
N LYS A 46 -0.74 -3.22 3.32
CA LYS A 46 -1.36 -1.92 3.52
C LYS A 46 -0.61 -0.82 2.78
N ASP A 47 0.71 -0.77 2.92
CA ASP A 47 1.53 0.27 2.28
C ASP A 47 1.55 0.11 0.76
N LEU A 48 1.64 -1.14 0.28
CA LEU A 48 1.54 -1.41 -1.16
C LEU A 48 0.19 -0.96 -1.71
N GLN A 49 -0.90 -1.28 -1.02
CA GLN A 49 -2.24 -0.88 -1.45
C GLN A 49 -2.41 0.64 -1.44
N SER A 50 -1.89 1.34 -0.42
CA SER A 50 -1.91 2.81 -0.38
C SER A 50 -1.15 3.42 -1.55
N ILE A 51 0.04 2.90 -1.89
CA ILE A 51 0.76 3.35 -3.10
C ILE A 51 -0.06 3.11 -4.37
N MET A 52 -0.67 1.93 -4.51
CA MET A 52 -1.41 1.59 -5.74
C MET A 52 -2.69 2.41 -5.90
N VAL A 53 -3.40 2.70 -4.80
CA VAL A 53 -4.66 3.45 -4.83
C VAL A 53 -4.39 4.95 -4.78
N ASP A 54 -3.70 5.43 -3.74
CA ASP A 54 -3.62 6.86 -3.46
C ASP A 54 -2.64 7.56 -4.42
N ASP A 55 -1.44 6.99 -4.62
CA ASP A 55 -0.40 7.62 -5.44
C ASP A 55 -0.60 7.37 -6.95
N PHE A 56 -1.11 6.19 -7.32
CA PHE A 56 -1.26 5.81 -8.72
C PHE A 56 -2.68 5.96 -9.23
N GLN A 57 -3.66 5.22 -8.69
CA GLN A 57 -5.04 5.29 -9.18
C GLN A 57 -5.59 6.73 -9.10
N ASP A 58 -5.52 7.34 -7.92
CA ASP A 58 -6.08 8.66 -7.68
C ASP A 58 -5.12 9.76 -8.17
N GLY A 59 -3.82 9.61 -7.92
CA GLY A 59 -2.81 10.59 -8.34
C GLY A 59 -2.65 10.75 -9.85
N LEU A 60 -2.94 9.70 -10.64
CA LEU A 60 -2.92 9.74 -12.11
C LEU A 60 -4.33 9.73 -12.72
N GLY A 61 -5.39 9.53 -11.93
CA GLY A 61 -6.76 9.47 -12.43
C GLY A 61 -7.02 8.27 -13.36
N VAL A 62 -6.42 7.11 -13.05
CA VAL A 62 -6.51 5.89 -13.85
C VAL A 62 -7.09 4.75 -13.02
N THR A 63 -7.45 3.64 -13.65
CA THR A 63 -7.85 2.39 -12.97
C THR A 63 -6.74 1.35 -13.01
N CYS A 64 -6.79 0.31 -12.16
CA CYS A 64 -5.73 -0.69 -12.04
C CYS A 64 -5.34 -1.36 -13.38
N ASN A 65 -6.29 -1.58 -14.28
CA ASN A 65 -6.08 -2.17 -15.61
C ASN A 65 -5.38 -1.23 -16.60
N PHE A 66 -5.17 0.04 -16.24
CA PHE A 66 -4.31 0.96 -16.99
C PHE A 66 -2.86 0.50 -16.97
N CYS A 67 -2.37 -0.01 -15.84
CA CYS A 67 -0.99 -0.52 -15.74
C CYS A 67 -0.93 -2.06 -15.69
N HIS A 68 -1.91 -2.72 -15.08
CA HIS A 68 -1.88 -4.16 -14.89
C HIS A 68 -2.58 -4.90 -16.03
N ALA A 69 -1.96 -5.99 -16.50
CA ALA A 69 -2.51 -6.82 -17.55
C ALA A 69 -3.67 -7.68 -17.03
N THR A 70 -4.58 -8.08 -17.92
CA THR A 70 -5.58 -9.11 -17.59
C THR A 70 -4.88 -10.45 -17.34
N ALA A 71 -5.38 -11.21 -16.37
CA ALA A 71 -4.88 -12.54 -16.10
C ALA A 71 -5.11 -13.50 -17.28
N LYS A 72 -4.21 -14.48 -17.46
CA LYS A 72 -4.26 -15.41 -18.60
C LYS A 72 -5.51 -16.30 -18.61
N ASP A 73 -6.10 -16.53 -17.46
CA ASP A 73 -7.36 -17.26 -17.28
C ASP A 73 -8.61 -16.38 -17.51
N GLY A 74 -8.43 -15.09 -17.80
CA GLY A 74 -9.51 -14.13 -18.02
C GLY A 74 -10.19 -13.64 -16.73
N HIS A 75 -9.73 -14.06 -15.55
CA HIS A 75 -10.34 -13.73 -14.28
C HIS A 75 -9.50 -12.71 -13.51
N GLY A 76 -9.80 -11.43 -13.70
CA GLY A 76 -9.14 -10.33 -12.98
C GLY A 76 -7.83 -9.88 -13.61
N LEU A 77 -6.89 -9.41 -12.79
CA LEU A 77 -5.64 -8.80 -13.22
C LEU A 77 -4.44 -9.65 -12.80
N ASP A 78 -3.48 -9.78 -13.70
CA ASP A 78 -2.14 -10.28 -13.42
C ASP A 78 -1.27 -9.10 -12.98
N PHE A 79 -1.18 -8.92 -11.67
CA PHE A 79 -0.40 -7.83 -11.07
C PHE A 79 1.10 -7.98 -11.30
N ALA A 80 1.59 -9.21 -11.51
CA ALA A 80 3.02 -9.50 -11.70
C ALA A 80 3.47 -9.26 -13.14
N SER A 81 2.60 -9.48 -14.13
CA SER A 81 2.90 -9.33 -15.56
C SER A 81 3.41 -7.95 -15.96
N ASP A 82 4.33 -7.94 -16.92
CA ASP A 82 4.88 -6.74 -17.58
C ASP A 82 4.37 -6.59 -19.02
N ALA A 83 3.25 -7.26 -19.36
CA ALA A 83 2.70 -7.25 -20.72
C ALA A 83 2.17 -5.87 -21.16
N LYS A 84 1.88 -4.97 -20.21
CA LYS A 84 1.46 -3.59 -20.48
C LYS A 84 2.64 -2.61 -20.35
N PRO A 85 2.94 -1.80 -21.37
CA PRO A 85 4.09 -0.89 -21.35
C PRO A 85 3.98 0.19 -20.25
N GLU A 86 2.76 0.58 -19.87
CA GLU A 86 2.49 1.59 -18.84
C GLU A 86 3.13 1.22 -17.49
N LYS A 87 3.26 -0.07 -17.20
CA LYS A 87 3.89 -0.56 -15.97
C LYS A 87 5.40 -0.27 -15.93
N GLU A 88 6.10 -0.49 -17.04
CA GLU A 88 7.53 -0.16 -17.11
C GLU A 88 7.77 1.36 -17.12
N ILE A 89 6.90 2.12 -17.79
CA ILE A 89 6.90 3.59 -17.71
C ILE A 89 6.71 4.04 -16.26
N SER A 90 5.73 3.47 -15.55
CA SER A 90 5.49 3.78 -14.12
C SER A 90 6.73 3.51 -13.27
N ARG A 91 7.43 2.39 -13.49
CA ARG A 91 8.69 2.10 -12.79
C ARG A 91 9.80 3.10 -13.13
N ALA A 92 9.87 3.58 -14.37
CA ALA A 92 10.81 4.64 -14.75
C ALA A 92 10.46 5.95 -14.02
N MET A 93 9.19 6.30 -13.95
CA MET A 93 8.70 7.49 -13.22
C MET A 93 8.97 7.41 -11.73
N MET A 94 8.79 6.24 -11.11
CA MET A 94 9.15 6.05 -9.70
C MET A 94 10.65 6.32 -9.44
N ARG A 95 11.53 5.80 -10.31
CA ARG A 95 12.97 6.06 -10.19
C ARG A 95 13.30 7.53 -10.41
N MET A 96 12.63 8.19 -11.35
CA MET A 96 12.75 9.63 -11.57
C MET A 96 12.32 10.41 -10.32
N THR A 97 11.16 10.12 -9.74
CA THR A 97 10.65 10.77 -8.52
C THR A 97 11.62 10.61 -7.36
N ILE A 98 12.12 9.38 -7.11
CA ILE A 98 13.16 9.12 -6.11
C ILE A 98 14.42 9.97 -6.40
N GLY A 99 14.85 10.01 -7.66
CA GLY A 99 16.03 10.76 -8.10
C GLY A 99 15.90 12.27 -7.89
N ILE A 100 14.76 12.86 -8.24
CA ILE A 100 14.47 14.30 -8.06
C ILE A 100 14.53 14.65 -6.57
N ASN A 101 13.82 13.88 -5.75
CA ASN A 101 13.77 14.05 -4.30
C ASN A 101 15.15 13.93 -3.64
N LYS A 102 15.94 12.94 -4.07
CA LYS A 102 17.31 12.77 -3.57
C LYS A 102 18.23 13.92 -4.01
N LYS A 103 18.20 14.28 -5.29
CA LYS A 103 19.17 15.22 -5.88
C LYS A 103 18.91 16.66 -5.47
N TYR A 104 17.66 17.11 -5.56
CA TYR A 104 17.30 18.52 -5.40
C TYR A 104 16.79 18.84 -3.99
N PHE A 105 16.09 17.90 -3.34
CA PHE A 105 15.54 18.09 -2.00
C PHE A 105 16.37 17.41 -0.89
N LYS A 106 17.50 16.79 -1.27
CA LYS A 106 18.50 16.20 -0.36
C LYS A 106 17.94 15.17 0.62
N LEU A 107 16.83 14.52 0.25
CA LEU A 107 16.29 13.40 1.02
C LEU A 107 17.29 12.23 0.96
N LYS A 108 17.63 11.68 2.13
CA LYS A 108 18.65 10.62 2.25
C LYS A 108 18.17 9.29 1.66
N HIS A 109 16.94 8.89 2.01
CA HIS A 109 16.33 7.63 1.61
C HIS A 109 14.89 7.85 1.11
N PRO A 110 14.68 8.58 -0.02
CA PRO A 110 13.35 8.77 -0.56
C PRO A 110 12.77 7.44 -1.04
N LEU A 111 11.54 7.16 -0.64
CA LEU A 111 10.77 5.97 -1.00
C LEU A 111 9.42 6.41 -1.55
N ILE A 112 8.93 5.71 -2.57
CA ILE A 112 7.55 5.90 -3.08
C ILE A 112 6.57 5.55 -1.96
N GLY A 113 5.45 6.30 -1.85
CA GLY A 113 4.50 6.18 -0.76
C GLY A 113 4.91 6.83 0.56
N SER A 114 6.05 7.54 0.59
CA SER A 114 6.48 8.25 1.80
C SER A 114 6.00 9.70 1.80
N ASP A 115 5.37 10.11 2.90
CA ASP A 115 4.98 11.50 3.18
C ASP A 115 6.17 12.48 3.19
N ALA A 116 7.41 11.98 3.27
CA ALA A 116 8.61 12.80 3.22
C ALA A 116 8.95 13.31 1.81
N LEU A 117 8.35 12.75 0.75
CA LEU A 117 8.61 13.19 -0.62
C LEU A 117 8.08 14.61 -0.85
N THR A 118 8.95 15.48 -1.39
CA THR A 118 8.55 16.84 -1.76
C THR A 118 7.92 16.89 -3.16
N VAL A 119 8.47 16.12 -4.10
CA VAL A 119 7.87 15.91 -5.42
C VAL A 119 7.21 14.54 -5.44
N THR A 120 5.93 14.49 -5.79
CA THR A 120 5.15 13.25 -5.91
C THR A 120 4.59 13.13 -7.33
N CYS A 121 3.94 12.00 -7.63
CA CYS A 121 3.26 11.78 -8.92
C CYS A 121 2.25 12.92 -9.19
N ASN A 122 1.48 13.29 -8.17
CA ASN A 122 0.45 14.32 -8.26
C ASN A 122 0.99 15.74 -8.53
N THR A 123 2.27 16.01 -8.22
CA THR A 123 2.89 17.32 -8.53
C THR A 123 2.81 17.63 -10.03
N CYS A 124 2.99 16.62 -10.88
CA CYS A 124 2.94 16.74 -12.33
C CYS A 124 1.60 16.26 -12.90
N HIS A 125 1.15 15.07 -12.51
CA HIS A 125 -0.02 14.42 -13.11
C HIS A 125 -1.34 15.10 -12.74
N LYS A 126 -1.48 15.62 -11.52
CA LYS A 126 -2.68 16.34 -11.07
C LYS A 126 -3.98 15.57 -11.35
N GLY A 127 -3.97 14.25 -11.13
CA GLY A 127 -5.11 13.37 -11.41
C GLY A 127 -5.33 13.06 -12.90
N GLN A 128 -4.30 13.22 -13.74
CA GLN A 128 -4.36 12.88 -15.17
C GLN A 128 -3.17 12.02 -15.57
N ALA A 129 -3.41 10.99 -16.39
CA ALA A 129 -2.38 10.05 -16.82
C ALA A 129 -1.27 10.72 -17.65
N PHE A 130 -1.62 11.77 -18.39
CA PHE A 130 -0.73 12.50 -19.28
C PHE A 130 -0.61 13.96 -18.82
N PRO A 131 0.53 14.35 -18.20
CA PRO A 131 0.69 15.68 -17.62
C PRO A 131 0.60 16.85 -18.61
N ASP A 132 0.79 16.59 -19.90
CA ASP A 132 0.67 17.57 -20.98
C ASP A 132 -0.77 17.69 -21.53
N GLY A 133 -1.72 16.92 -20.99
CA GLY A 133 -3.10 16.87 -21.45
C GLY A 133 -3.31 16.09 -22.75
N SER A 134 -2.30 15.32 -23.19
CA SER A 134 -2.46 14.40 -24.32
C SER A 134 -3.34 13.20 -23.96
N GLU A 135 -3.89 12.54 -24.97
CA GLU A 135 -4.59 11.27 -24.80
C GLU A 135 -3.64 10.08 -24.99
N GLU A 136 -4.01 8.92 -24.46
CA GLU A 136 -3.27 7.67 -24.67
C GLU A 136 -3.19 7.38 -26.18
N GLN A 137 -1.96 7.37 -26.70
CA GLN A 137 -1.70 7.06 -28.10
C GLN A 137 -2.01 5.58 -28.34
N LYS A 138 -3.24 5.31 -28.82
CA LYS A 138 -3.71 3.98 -29.23
C LYS A 138 -3.00 3.47 -30.48
#